data_AF-A0A498LIV7-F1
#
_entry.id   AF-A0A498LIV7-F1
#
_cell.length_a   1.000
_cell.length_b   1.000
_cell.length_c   1.000
_cell.angle_alpha   90.00
_cell.angle_beta   90.00
_cell.angle_gamma   90.00
#
_symmetry.space_group_name_H-M   'P 1'
#
loop_
_entity.id
_entity.type
_entity.pdbx_description
1 polymer ?
#
loop_
_entity_poly.entity_id
_entity_poly.type
_entity_poly.pdbx_seq_one_letter_code
_entity_poly.pdbx_strand_id
1 'polypeptide(L)'
;MSRKQSGKPIKGNRKCELERKRDERAARRALAKDRKNRPPGGDDGEEFVSFSNQLQALGLKLREVPGDGNCLFRALGDQLEGHSRGHLRLRQETVQYMMAHRQDFEPFVEDDVPFTQHLSNLSQPGTFAGNDAIVAFARSQQLKVVIHQLNAPLWEINGTDKPSCRELHIAYRYGDHYDSVRKIGDNSESPAHLRIEVNRTICVNQVPHHRHATVIGWSLN
;
A
#
# COMPACT_ATOMS: atom_id res chain seq x y z
N MET A 1 19.09 -53.34 -3.60
CA MET A 1 18.32 -52.49 -4.54
C MET A 1 17.55 -51.45 -3.75
N SER A 2 18.01 -50.19 -3.70
CA SER A 2 17.34 -49.12 -2.93
C SER A 2 16.71 -48.13 -3.90
N ARG A 3 15.38 -48.12 -4.00
CA ARG A 3 14.63 -47.20 -4.86
C ARG A 3 14.53 -45.83 -4.18
N LYS A 4 15.26 -44.87 -4.73
CA LYS A 4 15.13 -43.42 -4.44
C LYS A 4 13.77 -42.95 -4.97
N GLN A 5 12.82 -42.61 -4.10
CA GLN A 5 11.58 -41.94 -4.51
C GLN A 5 11.83 -40.43 -4.63
N SER A 6 11.83 -39.93 -5.86
CA SER A 6 11.79 -38.49 -6.17
C SER A 6 10.35 -38.01 -6.13
N GLY A 7 10.01 -37.12 -5.19
CA GLY A 7 8.70 -36.48 -5.09
C GLY A 7 8.39 -35.60 -6.31
N LYS A 8 7.23 -35.81 -6.96
CA LYS A 8 6.77 -34.99 -8.08
C LYS A 8 6.20 -33.65 -7.56
N PRO A 9 6.43 -32.50 -8.23
CA PRO A 9 5.91 -31.21 -7.78
C PRO A 9 4.39 -31.13 -7.94
N ILE A 10 3.71 -30.64 -6.92
CA ILE A 10 2.26 -30.42 -6.86
C ILE A 10 1.86 -29.41 -7.95
N LYS A 11 0.97 -29.82 -8.88
CA LYS A 11 0.56 -29.04 -10.07
C LYS A 11 0.08 -27.61 -9.77
N GLY A 12 -0.51 -27.36 -8.59
CA GLY A 12 -1.01 -26.05 -8.18
C GLY A 12 0.08 -24.98 -8.04
N ASN A 13 1.27 -25.34 -7.55
CA ASN A 13 2.37 -24.39 -7.32
C ASN A 13 2.91 -23.78 -8.63
N ARG A 14 2.91 -24.55 -9.73
CA ARG A 14 3.43 -24.06 -11.02
C ARG A 14 2.52 -23.00 -11.63
N LYS A 15 1.19 -23.13 -11.47
CA LYS A 15 0.23 -22.17 -12.03
C LYS A 15 0.36 -20.81 -11.34
N CYS A 16 0.37 -20.79 -10.00
CA CYS A 16 0.58 -19.56 -9.23
C CYS A 16 1.93 -18.90 -9.53
N GLU A 17 3.01 -19.69 -9.68
CA GLU A 17 4.33 -19.14 -10.01
C GLU A 17 4.37 -18.50 -11.40
N LEU A 18 3.70 -19.11 -12.39
CA LEU A 18 3.61 -18.56 -13.75
C LEU A 18 2.78 -17.28 -13.79
N GLU A 19 1.66 -17.22 -13.06
CA GLU A 19 0.84 -16.02 -12.93
C GLU A 19 1.63 -14.89 -12.27
N ARG A 20 2.36 -15.17 -11.19
CA ARG A 20 3.27 -14.21 -10.54
C ARG A 20 4.33 -13.68 -11.50
N LYS A 21 4.97 -14.56 -12.30
CA LYS A 21 5.96 -14.14 -13.31
C LYS A 21 5.33 -13.28 -14.41
N ARG A 22 4.09 -13.58 -14.81
CA ARG A 22 3.35 -12.79 -15.80
C ARG A 22 3.00 -11.41 -15.26
N ASP A 23 2.48 -11.33 -14.03
CA ASP A 23 2.16 -10.08 -13.35
C ASP A 23 3.42 -9.21 -13.17
N GLU A 24 4.54 -9.79 -12.76
CA GLU A 24 5.80 -9.05 -12.60
C GLU A 24 6.29 -8.47 -13.94
N ARG A 25 6.21 -9.24 -15.03
CA ARG A 25 6.55 -8.73 -16.37
C ARG A 25 5.60 -7.63 -16.82
N ALA A 26 4.30 -7.77 -16.53
CA ALA A 26 3.31 -6.75 -16.84
C ALA A 26 3.58 -5.45 -16.06
N ALA A 27 3.87 -5.56 -14.76
CA ALA A 27 4.23 -4.46 -13.89
C ALA A 27 5.48 -3.71 -14.39
N ARG A 28 6.56 -4.44 -14.71
CA ARG A 28 7.79 -3.85 -15.26
C ARG A 28 7.54 -3.13 -16.59
N ARG A 29 6.71 -3.71 -17.47
CA ARG A 29 6.33 -3.07 -18.75
C ARG A 29 5.47 -1.83 -18.55
N ALA A 30 4.53 -1.85 -17.61
CA ALA A 30 3.68 -0.72 -17.28
C ALA A 30 4.52 0.48 -16.79
N LEU A 31 5.43 0.25 -15.84
CA LEU A 31 6.35 1.27 -15.35
C LEU A 31 7.26 1.84 -16.44
N ALA A 32 7.81 0.98 -17.30
CA ALA A 32 8.66 1.43 -18.41
C ALA A 32 7.89 2.28 -19.43
N LYS A 33 6.63 1.92 -19.70
CA LYS A 33 5.74 2.68 -20.61
C LYS A 33 5.37 4.03 -20.00
N ASP A 34 5.00 4.05 -18.71
CA ASP A 34 4.66 5.29 -18.00
C ASP A 34 5.81 6.28 -18.03
N ARG A 35 7.02 5.83 -17.65
CA ARG A 35 8.23 6.66 -17.68
C ARG A 35 8.59 7.18 -19.07
N LYS A 36 8.32 6.42 -20.13
CA LYS A 36 8.58 6.85 -21.52
C LYS A 36 7.54 7.86 -22.01
N ASN A 37 6.30 7.73 -21.56
CA ASN A 37 5.19 8.56 -22.00
C ASN A 37 5.06 9.86 -21.19
N ARG A 38 5.78 9.99 -20.06
CA ARG A 38 5.76 11.19 -19.23
C ARG A 38 6.30 12.41 -20.01
N PRO A 39 5.49 13.45 -20.25
CA PRO A 39 5.94 14.64 -20.95
C PRO A 39 6.96 15.42 -20.08
N PRO A 40 8.09 15.86 -20.64
CA PRO A 40 9.00 16.75 -19.93
C PRO A 40 8.34 18.12 -19.73
N GLY A 41 8.16 18.54 -18.48
CA GLY A 41 7.58 19.84 -18.13
C GLY A 41 6.05 19.91 -18.11
N GLY A 42 5.34 18.77 -18.03
CA GLY A 42 3.92 18.77 -17.64
C GLY A 42 3.77 18.96 -16.13
N ASP A 43 2.59 19.39 -15.68
CA ASP A 43 2.23 19.59 -14.26
C ASP A 43 2.57 18.35 -13.41
N ASP A 44 2.24 17.15 -13.91
CA ASP A 44 2.60 15.86 -13.29
C ASP A 44 4.12 15.66 -13.09
N GLY A 45 4.92 16.20 -14.00
CA GLY A 45 6.37 16.14 -13.96
C GLY A 45 6.96 17.09 -12.93
N GLU A 46 6.40 18.30 -12.81
CA GLU A 46 6.80 19.30 -11.83
C GLU A 46 6.43 18.89 -10.40
N GLU A 47 5.24 18.31 -10.17
CA GLU A 47 4.93 17.65 -8.90
C GLU A 47 5.96 16.56 -8.61
N PHE A 48 6.19 15.64 -9.55
CA PHE A 48 7.06 14.49 -9.28
C PHE A 48 8.45 14.94 -8.83
N VAL A 49 8.98 15.99 -9.47
CA VAL A 49 10.25 16.61 -9.07
C VAL A 49 10.13 17.22 -7.68
N SER A 50 9.08 18.00 -7.41
CA SER A 50 8.86 18.66 -6.12
C SER A 50 8.72 17.65 -4.97
N PHE A 51 7.96 16.59 -5.18
CA PHE A 51 7.76 15.54 -4.19
C PHE A 51 8.98 14.65 -4.00
N SER A 52 9.72 14.37 -5.09
CA SER A 52 11.02 13.72 -4.99
C SER A 52 11.98 14.55 -4.15
N ASN A 53 12.01 15.87 -4.32
CA ASN A 53 12.85 16.77 -3.53
C ASN A 53 12.44 16.78 -2.04
N GLN A 54 11.13 16.82 -1.76
CA GLN A 54 10.59 16.73 -0.38
C GLN A 54 11.06 15.44 0.30
N LEU A 55 10.94 14.29 -0.38
CA LEU A 55 11.39 13.00 0.17
C LEU A 55 12.91 12.95 0.30
N GLN A 56 13.66 13.51 -0.65
CA GLN A 56 15.12 13.55 -0.60
C GLN A 56 15.64 14.35 0.60
N ALA A 57 14.97 15.45 0.96
CA ALA A 57 15.30 16.22 2.16
C ALA A 57 15.16 15.39 3.46
N LEU A 58 14.34 14.34 3.45
CA LEU A 58 14.18 13.38 4.55
C LEU A 58 15.10 12.15 4.43
N GLY A 59 15.99 12.10 3.42
CA GLY A 59 16.80 10.92 3.13
C GLY A 59 16.01 9.76 2.52
N LEU A 60 14.85 10.05 1.92
CA LEU A 60 13.92 9.09 1.33
C LEU A 60 13.83 9.24 -0.19
N LYS A 61 13.25 8.22 -0.84
CA LYS A 61 12.96 8.20 -2.28
C LYS A 61 11.68 7.42 -2.55
N LEU A 62 11.04 7.72 -3.67
CA LEU A 62 9.96 6.89 -4.22
C LEU A 62 10.54 5.62 -4.84
N ARG A 63 9.85 4.50 -4.62
CA ARG A 63 9.93 3.29 -5.42
C ARG A 63 8.58 3.13 -6.11
N GLU A 64 8.55 3.59 -7.36
CA GLU A 64 7.34 3.60 -8.20
C GLU A 64 6.77 2.18 -8.37
N VAL A 65 5.45 2.04 -8.22
CA VAL A 65 4.71 0.83 -8.57
C VAL A 65 3.79 1.11 -9.77
N PRO A 66 3.31 0.10 -10.52
CA PRO A 66 2.37 0.33 -11.61
C PRO A 66 1.13 1.09 -11.13
N GLY A 67 0.72 2.11 -11.90
CA GLY A 67 -0.53 2.85 -11.71
C GLY A 67 -1.76 2.07 -12.16
N ASP A 68 -1.93 0.86 -11.62
CA ASP A 68 -3.17 0.08 -11.71
C ASP A 68 -3.90 0.13 -10.36
N GLY A 69 -5.16 -0.31 -10.30
CA GLY A 69 -5.88 -0.35 -9.02
C GLY A 69 -5.34 -1.36 -8.00
N ASN A 70 -4.15 -1.95 -8.23
CA ASN A 70 -3.42 -2.70 -7.20
C ASN A 70 -2.30 -1.88 -6.54
N CYS A 71 -2.09 -0.63 -6.94
CA CYS A 71 -1.00 0.25 -6.48
C CYS A 71 -0.84 0.22 -4.95
N LEU A 72 -1.94 0.35 -4.18
CA LEU A 72 -1.90 0.33 -2.73
C LEU A 72 -1.28 -0.96 -2.18
N PHE A 73 -1.81 -2.13 -2.58
CA PHE A 73 -1.31 -3.42 -2.10
C PHE A 73 0.08 -3.74 -2.64
N ARG A 74 0.46 -3.19 -3.80
CA ARG A 74 1.83 -3.30 -4.34
C ARG A 74 2.80 -2.47 -3.49
N ALA A 75 2.44 -1.25 -3.11
CA ALA A 75 3.25 -0.38 -2.26
C ALA A 75 3.41 -0.96 -0.85
N LEU A 76 2.30 -1.41 -0.25
CA LEU A 76 2.30 -2.08 1.06
C LEU A 76 3.09 -3.40 1.03
N GLY A 77 2.95 -4.19 -0.04
CA GLY A 77 3.74 -5.41 -0.23
C GLY A 77 5.24 -5.13 -0.37
N ASP A 78 5.62 -4.09 -1.12
CA ASP A 78 7.01 -3.67 -1.21
C ASP A 78 7.56 -3.29 0.17
N GLN A 79 6.82 -2.51 0.95
CA GLN A 79 7.22 -2.14 2.30
C GLN A 79 7.33 -3.37 3.22
N LEU A 80 6.32 -4.23 3.24
CA LEU A 80 6.22 -5.36 4.16
C LEU A 80 7.21 -6.47 3.82
N GLU A 81 7.32 -6.86 2.55
CA GLU A 81 8.03 -8.06 2.09
C GLU A 81 9.30 -7.76 1.30
N GLY A 82 9.50 -6.51 0.86
CA GLY A 82 10.60 -6.16 -0.03
C GLY A 82 10.23 -6.10 -1.50
N HIS A 83 9.04 -6.55 -1.86
CA HIS A 83 8.57 -6.64 -3.23
C HIS A 83 7.04 -6.64 -3.31
N SER A 84 6.49 -6.28 -4.47
CA SER A 84 5.04 -6.22 -4.66
C SER A 84 4.38 -7.57 -4.98
N ARG A 85 5.12 -8.69 -5.00
CA ARG A 85 4.65 -9.99 -5.51
C ARG A 85 3.50 -10.61 -4.72
N GLY A 86 3.36 -10.24 -3.45
CA GLY A 86 2.28 -10.68 -2.56
C GLY A 86 1.00 -9.85 -2.62
N HIS A 87 0.90 -8.83 -3.50
CA HIS A 87 -0.19 -7.83 -3.47
C HIS A 87 -1.60 -8.43 -3.49
N LEU A 88 -1.85 -9.48 -4.29
CA LEU A 88 -3.15 -10.16 -4.30
C LEU A 88 -3.46 -10.89 -3.00
N ARG A 89 -2.44 -11.51 -2.37
CA ARG A 89 -2.61 -12.16 -1.07
C ARG A 89 -2.95 -11.12 0.01
N LEU A 90 -2.21 -10.02 0.03
CA LEU A 90 -2.45 -8.92 0.97
C LEU A 90 -3.84 -8.32 0.79
N ARG A 91 -4.30 -8.11 -0.45
CA ARG A 91 -5.69 -7.69 -0.74
C ARG A 91 -6.71 -8.63 -0.09
N GLN A 92 -6.55 -9.93 -0.30
CA GLN A 92 -7.48 -10.92 0.23
C GLN A 92 -7.45 -10.98 1.77
N GLU A 93 -6.27 -10.92 2.38
CA GLU A 93 -6.11 -10.85 3.84
C GLU A 93 -6.78 -9.58 4.42
N THR A 94 -6.61 -8.43 3.77
CA THR A 94 -7.26 -7.17 4.15
C THR A 94 -8.78 -7.28 4.08
N VAL A 95 -9.34 -7.79 2.97
CA VAL A 95 -10.80 -7.96 2.82
C VAL A 95 -11.35 -8.94 3.86
N GLN A 96 -10.65 -10.05 4.12
CA GLN A 96 -11.04 -11.02 5.15
C GLN A 96 -11.05 -10.38 6.53
N TYR A 97 -10.05 -9.54 6.84
CA TYR A 97 -10.00 -8.80 8.09
C TYR A 97 -11.19 -7.85 8.23
N MET A 98 -11.52 -7.08 7.19
CA MET A 98 -12.67 -6.17 7.19
C MET A 98 -13.98 -6.93 7.39
N MET A 99 -14.14 -8.08 6.71
CA MET A 99 -15.33 -8.92 6.85
C MET A 99 -15.49 -9.44 8.29
N ALA A 100 -14.41 -9.84 8.94
CA ALA A 100 -14.42 -10.32 10.33
C ALA A 100 -14.69 -9.20 11.35
N HIS A 101 -14.42 -7.94 10.99
CA HIS A 101 -14.57 -6.75 11.84
C HIS A 101 -15.59 -5.77 11.27
N ARG A 102 -16.67 -6.27 10.67
CA ARG A 102 -17.67 -5.47 9.93
C ARG A 102 -18.07 -4.17 10.65
N GLN A 103 -18.37 -4.23 11.94
CA GLN A 103 -18.83 -3.08 12.72
C GLN A 103 -17.83 -1.91 12.72
N ASP A 104 -16.54 -2.20 12.59
CA ASP A 104 -15.49 -1.19 12.54
C ASP A 104 -15.35 -0.56 11.15
N PHE A 105 -15.76 -1.26 10.09
CA PHE A 105 -15.50 -0.86 8.70
C PHE A 105 -16.75 -0.40 7.94
N GLU A 106 -17.93 -0.90 8.32
CA GLU A 106 -19.21 -0.52 7.73
C GLU A 106 -19.48 0.99 7.76
N PRO A 107 -19.12 1.74 8.83
CA PRO A 107 -19.28 3.20 8.83
C PRO A 107 -18.42 3.96 7.82
N PHE A 108 -17.44 3.33 7.19
CA PHE A 108 -16.58 3.93 6.15
C PHE A 108 -17.09 3.65 4.73
N VAL A 109 -18.10 2.80 4.58
CA VAL A 109 -18.70 2.47 3.28
C VAL A 109 -19.79 3.49 2.95
N GLU A 110 -19.89 3.86 1.68
CA GLU A 110 -20.94 4.76 1.17
C GLU A 110 -22.33 4.21 1.50
N ASP A 111 -23.25 5.07 1.97
CA ASP A 111 -24.57 4.67 2.48
C ASP A 111 -25.43 3.91 1.45
N ASP A 112 -25.19 4.13 0.15
CA ASP A 112 -25.89 3.50 -0.97
C ASP A 112 -25.24 2.18 -1.44
N VAL A 113 -24.11 1.79 -0.86
CA VAL A 113 -23.39 0.55 -1.18
C VAL A 113 -23.46 -0.43 0.00
N PRO A 114 -24.10 -1.60 -0.16
CA PRO A 114 -24.06 -2.62 0.89
C PRO A 114 -22.64 -3.03 1.24
N PHE A 115 -22.30 -3.15 2.53
CA PHE A 115 -20.96 -3.52 3.00
C PHE A 115 -20.39 -4.77 2.30
N THR A 116 -21.24 -5.79 2.11
CA THR A 116 -20.84 -7.03 1.41
C THR A 116 -20.51 -6.79 -0.06
N GLN A 117 -21.20 -5.85 -0.73
CA GLN A 117 -20.90 -5.47 -2.11
C GLN A 117 -19.58 -4.69 -2.19
N HIS A 118 -19.35 -3.77 -1.25
CA HIS A 118 -18.06 -3.06 -1.13
C HIS A 118 -16.89 -4.04 -1.01
N LEU A 119 -16.97 -5.00 -0.09
CA LEU A 119 -15.91 -6.02 0.09
C LEU A 119 -15.78 -6.95 -1.12
N SER A 120 -16.89 -7.30 -1.78
CA SER A 120 -16.87 -8.08 -3.01
C SER A 120 -16.10 -7.36 -4.12
N ASN A 121 -16.35 -6.06 -4.29
CA ASN A 121 -15.64 -5.21 -5.25
C ASN A 121 -14.15 -5.06 -4.87
N LEU A 122 -13.86 -4.74 -3.61
CA LEU A 122 -12.49 -4.57 -3.09
C LEU A 122 -11.66 -5.85 -3.21
N SER A 123 -12.30 -7.03 -3.15
CA SER A 123 -11.62 -8.33 -3.34
C SER A 123 -11.13 -8.56 -4.77
N GLN A 124 -11.71 -7.87 -5.76
CA GLN A 124 -11.33 -8.05 -7.15
C GLN A 124 -9.94 -7.44 -7.43
N PRO A 125 -9.06 -8.16 -8.15
CA PRO A 125 -7.80 -7.59 -8.64
C PRO A 125 -8.05 -6.35 -9.50
N GLY A 126 -7.31 -5.28 -9.24
CA GLY A 126 -7.40 -4.03 -9.99
C GLY A 126 -8.49 -3.05 -9.51
N THR A 127 -9.27 -3.38 -8.47
CA THR A 127 -10.15 -2.41 -7.81
C THR A 127 -9.32 -1.48 -6.93
N PHE A 128 -9.44 -0.17 -7.14
CA PHE A 128 -8.82 0.85 -6.29
C PHE A 128 -9.27 0.70 -4.84
N ALA A 129 -8.34 0.91 -3.91
CA ALA A 129 -8.55 0.72 -2.49
C ALA A 129 -8.28 2.03 -1.76
N GLY A 130 -9.12 2.36 -0.78
CA GLY A 130 -9.05 3.61 -0.05
C GLY A 130 -8.46 3.48 1.35
N ASN A 131 -8.72 4.50 2.16
CA ASN A 131 -8.21 4.62 3.53
C ASN A 131 -8.69 3.48 4.44
N ASP A 132 -9.92 3.01 4.25
CA ASP A 132 -10.49 1.85 4.96
C ASP A 132 -9.62 0.60 4.81
N ALA A 133 -9.13 0.32 3.61
CA ALA A 133 -8.22 -0.78 3.34
C ALA A 133 -6.86 -0.59 4.01
N ILE A 134 -6.35 0.66 4.11
CA ILE A 134 -5.09 0.95 4.82
C ILE A 134 -5.26 0.72 6.33
N VAL A 135 -6.37 1.17 6.92
CA VAL A 135 -6.70 0.93 8.33
C VAL A 135 -6.82 -0.57 8.61
N ALA A 136 -7.57 -1.29 7.77
CA ALA A 136 -7.71 -2.74 7.87
C ALA A 136 -6.37 -3.46 7.76
N PHE A 137 -5.56 -3.10 6.76
CA PHE A 137 -4.22 -3.66 6.60
C PHE A 137 -3.36 -3.41 7.83
N ALA A 138 -3.26 -2.16 8.30
CA ALA A 138 -2.45 -1.79 9.45
C ALA A 138 -2.84 -2.57 10.70
N ARG A 139 -4.15 -2.68 10.98
CA ARG A 139 -4.69 -3.44 12.11
C ARG A 139 -4.43 -4.93 11.98
N SER A 140 -4.67 -5.51 10.81
CA SER A 140 -4.44 -6.95 10.55
C SER A 140 -2.97 -7.35 10.74
N GLN A 141 -2.03 -6.48 10.37
CA GLN A 141 -0.59 -6.72 10.45
C GLN A 141 0.05 -6.17 11.73
N GLN A 142 -0.72 -5.54 12.63
CA GLN A 142 -0.26 -4.91 13.87
C GLN A 142 0.93 -3.96 13.68
N LEU A 143 0.81 -3.06 12.70
CA LEU A 143 1.86 -2.12 12.32
C LEU A 143 1.30 -0.70 12.13
N LYS A 144 2.20 0.26 11.96
CA LYS A 144 1.87 1.63 11.57
C LYS A 144 2.09 1.82 10.07
N VAL A 145 1.18 2.56 9.42
CA VAL A 145 1.39 3.07 8.05
C VAL A 145 1.49 4.59 8.10
N VAL A 146 2.56 5.13 7.53
CA VAL A 146 2.82 6.56 7.37
C VAL A 146 2.64 6.94 5.91
N ILE A 147 1.81 7.93 5.65
CA ILE A 147 1.48 8.39 4.30
C ILE A 147 2.15 9.75 4.06
N HIS A 148 3.03 9.79 3.07
CA HIS A 148 3.64 11.00 2.56
C HIS A 148 2.80 11.58 1.44
N GLN A 149 2.63 12.91 1.42
CA GLN A 149 1.97 13.62 0.34
C GLN A 149 2.69 14.96 0.11
N LEU A 150 2.73 15.43 -1.14
CA LEU A 150 3.39 16.68 -1.50
C LEU A 150 2.77 17.86 -0.74
N ASN A 151 3.61 18.66 -0.08
CA ASN A 151 3.21 19.88 0.64
C ASN A 151 2.10 19.65 1.69
N ALA A 152 1.99 18.44 2.21
CA ALA A 152 0.99 18.05 3.20
C ALA A 152 1.65 17.51 4.48
N PRO A 153 0.94 17.59 5.62
CA PRO A 153 1.27 16.87 6.85
C PRO A 153 1.59 15.39 6.61
N LEU A 154 2.42 14.81 7.47
CA LEU A 154 2.53 13.35 7.55
C LEU A 154 1.28 12.80 8.21
N TRP A 155 0.63 11.86 7.53
CA TRP A 155 -0.52 11.13 8.07
C TRP A 155 -0.06 9.81 8.67
N GLU A 156 -0.56 9.49 9.86
CA GLU A 156 -0.25 8.23 10.55
C GLU A 156 -1.52 7.42 10.79
N ILE A 157 -1.49 6.15 10.36
CA ILE A 157 -2.50 5.14 10.64
C ILE A 157 -1.89 4.10 11.56
N ASN A 158 -2.34 4.09 12.81
CA ASN A 158 -1.90 3.16 13.84
C ASN A 158 -2.77 1.91 13.83
N GLY A 159 -2.17 0.77 13.48
CA GLY A 159 -2.83 -0.54 13.55
C GLY A 159 -2.71 -1.24 14.89
N THR A 160 -1.97 -0.66 15.84
CA THR A 160 -1.75 -1.23 17.17
C THR A 160 -1.31 -0.15 18.15
N ASP A 161 -1.64 -0.35 19.43
CA ASP A 161 -1.20 0.51 20.54
C ASP A 161 0.25 0.20 20.98
N LYS A 162 0.93 -0.74 20.33
CA LYS A 162 2.31 -1.12 20.67
C LYS A 162 3.29 0.02 20.32
N PRO A 163 4.09 0.54 21.28
CA PRO A 163 4.94 1.71 21.08
C PRO A 163 6.11 1.48 20.12
N SER A 164 6.51 0.23 19.88
CA SER A 164 7.67 -0.14 19.06
C SER A 164 7.29 -1.01 17.86
N CYS A 165 6.06 -0.87 17.35
CA CYS A 165 5.61 -1.60 16.17
C CYS A 165 6.42 -1.21 14.91
N ARG A 166 6.26 -2.04 13.88
CA ARG A 166 6.88 -1.79 12.57
C ARG A 166 6.17 -0.62 11.89
N GLU A 167 6.92 0.23 11.20
CA GLU A 167 6.38 1.35 10.43
C GLU A 167 6.62 1.11 8.94
N LEU A 168 5.57 1.27 8.13
CA LEU A 168 5.65 1.23 6.67
C LEU A 168 5.38 2.64 6.13
N HIS A 169 6.13 3.06 5.12
CA HIS A 169 5.95 4.36 4.50
C HIS A 169 5.50 4.22 3.05
N ILE A 170 4.37 4.84 2.74
CA ILE A 170 3.82 4.94 1.39
C ILE A 170 3.62 6.40 1.02
N ALA A 171 3.48 6.67 -0.26
CA ALA A 171 3.29 8.00 -0.81
C ALA A 171 1.95 8.04 -1.53
N TYR A 172 1.08 8.99 -1.20
CA TYR A 172 -0.16 9.27 -1.92
C TYR A 172 0.09 10.39 -2.94
N ARG A 173 -0.32 10.14 -4.18
CA ARG A 173 -0.13 11.02 -5.34
C ARG A 173 -1.44 11.13 -6.12
N TYR A 174 -1.51 12.06 -7.06
CA TYR A 174 -2.70 12.31 -7.87
C TYR A 174 -3.32 11.03 -8.48
N GLY A 175 -4.65 11.03 -8.60
CA GLY A 175 -5.40 9.95 -9.25
C GLY A 175 -5.47 8.66 -8.43
N ASP A 176 -5.49 8.77 -7.10
CA ASP A 176 -5.55 7.65 -6.16
C ASP A 176 -4.41 6.63 -6.31
N HIS A 177 -3.22 7.15 -6.64
CA HIS A 177 -2.02 6.34 -6.81
C HIS A 177 -1.16 6.32 -5.56
N TYR A 178 -0.76 5.12 -5.15
CA TYR A 178 0.15 4.90 -4.05
C TYR A 178 1.49 4.34 -4.55
N ASP A 179 2.58 4.95 -4.11
CA ASP A 179 3.95 4.46 -4.31
C ASP A 179 4.58 4.03 -2.98
N SER A 180 5.61 3.18 -3.04
CA SER A 180 6.40 2.80 -1.87
C SER A 180 7.45 3.89 -1.57
N VAL A 181 7.70 4.20 -0.30
CA VAL A 181 8.74 5.16 0.12
C VAL A 181 9.88 4.40 0.80
N ARG A 182 11.11 4.57 0.34
CA ARG A 182 12.29 3.88 0.87
C ARG A 182 13.43 4.83 1.21
N LYS A 183 14.42 4.37 1.99
CA LYS A 183 15.67 5.11 2.18
C LYS A 183 16.38 5.31 0.84
N ILE A 184 17.02 6.45 0.66
CA ILE A 184 17.96 6.65 -0.43
C ILE A 184 19.01 5.53 -0.38
N GLY A 185 19.38 4.99 -1.55
CA GLY A 185 20.29 3.85 -1.66
C GLY A 185 19.65 2.46 -1.48
N ASP A 186 18.47 2.34 -0.85
CA ASP A 186 17.81 1.04 -0.69
C ASP A 186 17.12 0.57 -1.98
N ASN A 187 17.79 -0.32 -2.70
CA ASN A 187 17.29 -1.01 -3.88
C ASN A 187 17.06 -2.51 -3.63
N SER A 188 17.05 -2.93 -2.36
CA SER A 188 16.90 -4.35 -2.02
C SER A 188 15.48 -4.87 -2.25
N GLU A 189 15.36 -6.19 -2.48
CA GLU A 189 14.10 -6.93 -2.34
C GLU A 189 13.86 -7.39 -0.89
N SER A 190 14.39 -6.65 0.09
CA SER A 190 14.21 -6.96 1.52
C SER A 190 13.14 -6.05 2.14
N PRO A 191 12.46 -6.50 3.22
CA PRO A 191 11.50 -5.69 3.96
C PRO A 191 12.04 -4.27 4.25
N ALA A 192 11.21 -3.25 4.08
CA ALA A 192 11.61 -1.88 4.39
C ALA A 192 11.79 -1.71 5.90
N HIS A 193 12.86 -1.01 6.28
CA HIS A 193 13.20 -0.66 7.66
C HIS A 193 13.36 0.86 7.77
N LEU A 194 12.23 1.52 7.96
CA LEU A 194 12.13 2.96 8.11
C LEU A 194 11.56 3.30 9.49
N ARG A 195 12.15 4.31 10.11
CA ARG A 195 11.60 5.05 11.24
C ARG A 195 12.02 6.49 11.01
N ILE A 196 11.05 7.39 10.93
CA ILE A 196 11.32 8.81 10.81
C ILE A 196 11.26 9.37 12.22
N GLU A 197 12.38 9.89 12.71
CA GLU A 197 12.36 10.74 13.90
C GLU A 197 11.72 12.06 13.48
N VAL A 198 10.40 12.15 13.62
CA VAL A 198 9.69 13.40 13.40
C VAL A 198 10.08 14.34 14.53
N ASN A 199 11.06 15.21 14.31
CA ASN A 199 11.17 16.43 15.12
C ASN A 199 9.79 17.09 15.05
N ARG A 200 9.14 17.23 16.21
CA ARG A 200 7.71 17.57 16.44
C ARG A 200 7.19 18.88 15.79
N THR A 201 7.94 19.47 14.87
CA THR A 201 7.64 20.73 14.19
C THR A 201 6.79 20.53 12.93
N ILE A 202 6.70 19.31 12.37
CA ILE A 202 5.80 19.04 11.23
C ILE A 202 4.48 18.51 11.79
N CYS A 203 3.42 19.28 11.59
CA CYS A 203 2.06 18.99 12.04
C CYS A 203 1.70 17.54 11.67
N VAL A 204 1.39 16.72 12.68
CA VAL A 204 0.96 15.33 12.48
C VAL A 204 -0.56 15.32 12.62
N ASN A 205 -1.27 15.02 11.54
CA ASN A 205 -2.70 14.75 11.64
C ASN A 205 -2.85 13.24 11.90
N GLN A 206 -3.23 12.90 13.14
CA GLN A 206 -3.57 11.52 13.49
C GLN A 206 -4.99 11.22 13.03
N VAL A 207 -5.18 10.11 12.32
CA VAL A 207 -6.53 9.56 12.11
C VAL A 207 -6.97 8.94 13.45
N PRO A 208 -8.07 9.40 14.06
CA PRO A 208 -8.37 9.06 15.44
C PRO A 208 -8.62 7.56 15.64
N HIS A 209 -8.00 7.04 16.70
CA HIS A 209 -8.19 5.68 17.19
C HIS A 209 -9.43 5.63 18.11
N HIS A 210 -10.63 5.89 17.60
CA HIS A 210 -11.83 5.92 18.45
C HIS A 210 -12.43 4.52 18.60
N ARG A 211 -12.22 3.94 19.79
CA ARG A 211 -13.23 3.07 20.41
C ARG A 211 -14.45 3.95 20.62
N HIS A 212 -15.59 3.55 20.06
CA HIS A 212 -16.83 4.31 19.91
C HIS A 212 -16.84 5.21 18.67
N ALA A 213 -17.52 4.70 17.63
CA ALA A 213 -17.92 5.47 16.47
C ALA A 213 -18.73 6.70 16.92
N THR A 214 -18.24 7.88 16.60
CA THR A 214 -19.08 9.07 16.45
C THR A 214 -18.60 9.77 15.19
N VAL A 215 -19.58 10.00 14.32
CA VAL A 215 -19.51 10.67 13.04
C VAL A 215 -18.57 11.87 13.10
N ILE A 216 -17.46 11.80 12.36
CA ILE A 216 -16.77 13.00 11.89
C ILE A 216 -16.83 12.91 10.38
N GLY A 217 -17.69 13.72 9.78
CA GLY A 217 -17.82 13.82 8.33
C GLY A 217 -16.52 14.33 7.73
N TRP A 218 -16.01 13.59 6.75
CA TRP A 218 -14.95 14.06 5.87
C TRP A 218 -15.63 14.44 4.56
N SER A 219 -16.12 15.68 4.48
CA SER A 219 -16.33 16.30 3.18
C SER A 219 -14.97 16.69 2.63
N LEU A 220 -14.47 15.88 1.69
CA LEU A 220 -13.52 16.36 0.70
C LEU A 220 -14.29 17.32 -0.21
N ASN A 221 -13.84 18.56 -0.26
CA ASN A 221 -14.29 19.53 -1.24
C ASN A 221 -13.55 19.31 -2.56
#